data_AF-A0A0A9WU40-F1
#
_entry.id   AF-A0A0A9WU40-F1
#
_cell.length_a   1.000
_cell.length_b   1.000
_cell.length_c   1.000
_cell.angle_alpha   90.00
_cell.angle_beta   90.00
_cell.angle_gamma   90.00
#
_symmetry.space_group_name_H-M   'P 1'
#
loop_
_entity.id
_entity.type
_entity.pdbx_description
1 polymer ?
#
loop_
_entity_poly.entity_id
_entity_poly.type
_entity_poly.pdbx_seq_one_letter_code
_entity_poly.pdbx_strand_id
1 'polypeptide(L)'
;MVIHSAQNGLKHGIRNDLVYFHTGPGAIQGITIFMFSYISQVNAFEVYNEMYKPSPLRLTKGAAIGVLLCAALYTFAGLFGYFDFGPAVVGSSLNTYNPIKEPLMGVAYAGLMMKICVAYALNMIPVREAIYHIASLQSYTLEWWKNALLCTIMAILTLLGGLFIPKLNTVIGFIGGFAGGFIAFIFPALLYMYS
;
A
#
# COMPACT_ATOMS: atom_id res chain seq x y z
N MET A 1 -5.62 3.55 -16.70
CA MET A 1 -4.63 2.50 -17.05
C MET A 1 -5.21 1.48 -18.02
N VAL A 2 -6.23 0.67 -17.67
CA VAL A 2 -6.78 -0.34 -18.62
C VAL A 2 -7.31 0.26 -19.92
N ILE A 3 -8.16 1.29 -19.84
CA ILE A 3 -8.71 1.98 -21.03
C ILE A 3 -7.60 2.67 -21.83
N HIS A 4 -6.68 3.33 -21.14
CA HIS A 4 -5.52 3.97 -21.78
C HIS A 4 -4.66 2.95 -22.54
N SER A 5 -4.36 1.82 -21.90
CA SER A 5 -3.59 0.74 -22.50
C SER A 5 -4.29 0.13 -23.70
N ALA A 6 -5.61 -0.05 -23.63
CA ALA A 6 -6.40 -0.52 -24.76
C ALA A 6 -6.41 0.47 -25.95
N GLN A 7 -6.36 1.79 -25.68
CA GLN A 7 -6.47 2.83 -26.70
C GLN A 7 -5.12 3.25 -27.30
N ASN A 8 -4.05 3.25 -26.50
CA ASN A 8 -2.74 3.81 -26.86
C ASN A 8 -1.65 2.73 -26.97
N GLY A 9 -1.49 1.87 -25.96
CA GLY A 9 -0.48 0.81 -25.93
C GLY A 9 -0.77 -0.36 -26.88
N LEU A 10 -1.93 -1.01 -26.71
CA LEU A 10 -2.33 -2.21 -27.45
C LEU A 10 -2.76 -1.96 -28.90
N LYS A 11 -3.06 -0.70 -29.27
CA LYS A 11 -3.47 -0.34 -30.64
C LYS A 11 -2.37 -0.58 -31.68
N HIS A 12 -1.10 -0.60 -31.26
CA HIS A 12 0.06 -0.85 -32.11
C HIS A 12 0.61 -2.29 -31.97
N GLY A 13 -0.12 -3.17 -31.28
CA GLY A 13 0.33 -4.52 -30.92
C GLY A 13 1.03 -4.58 -29.56
N ILE A 14 1.29 -5.80 -29.07
CA ILE A 14 2.08 -6.01 -27.85
C ILE A 14 3.53 -5.61 -28.16
N ARG A 15 4.14 -4.76 -27.33
CA ARG A 15 5.52 -4.30 -27.54
C ARG A 15 6.49 -5.48 -27.50
N ASN A 16 7.48 -5.48 -28.40
CA ASN A 16 8.49 -6.55 -28.47
C ASN A 16 9.64 -6.40 -27.45
N ASP A 17 9.68 -5.30 -26.71
CA ASP A 17 10.71 -4.98 -25.71
C ASP A 17 10.34 -5.40 -24.28
N LEU A 18 9.27 -6.20 -24.11
CA LEU A 18 8.82 -6.67 -22.81
C LEU A 18 9.81 -7.66 -22.21
N VAL A 19 10.24 -7.37 -20.98
CA VAL A 19 11.09 -8.25 -20.19
C VAL A 19 10.20 -9.08 -19.27
N TYR A 20 10.07 -10.36 -19.59
CA TYR A 20 9.20 -11.27 -18.82
C TYR A 20 9.81 -11.71 -17.49
N PHE A 21 11.14 -11.81 -17.43
CA PHE A 21 11.85 -12.28 -16.25
C PHE A 21 13.00 -11.33 -15.91
N HIS A 22 12.90 -10.66 -14.76
CA HIS A 22 14.00 -9.93 -14.16
C HIS A 22 14.74 -10.83 -13.17
N THR A 23 16.07 -10.92 -13.30
CA THR A 23 16.95 -11.60 -12.36
C THR A 23 17.75 -10.58 -11.53
N GLY A 24 18.14 -10.95 -10.31
CA GLY A 24 18.96 -10.11 -9.43
C GLY A 24 18.19 -9.26 -8.40
N PRO A 25 18.78 -8.16 -7.89
CA PRO A 25 18.22 -7.38 -6.77
C PRO A 25 16.82 -6.81 -7.02
N GLY A 26 16.46 -6.54 -8.29
CA GLY A 26 15.13 -6.08 -8.67
C GLY A 26 14.03 -7.10 -8.40
N ALA A 27 14.32 -8.40 -8.54
CA ALA A 27 13.37 -9.46 -8.23
C ALA A 27 13.07 -9.52 -6.72
N ILE A 28 14.11 -9.35 -5.89
CA ILE A 28 13.97 -9.30 -4.43
C ILE A 28 13.13 -8.10 -4.01
N GLN A 29 13.36 -6.93 -4.63
CA GLN A 29 12.53 -5.75 -4.39
C GLN A 29 11.06 -5.97 -4.84
N GLY A 30 10.83 -6.72 -5.92
CA GLY A 30 9.49 -7.10 -6.35
C GLY A 30 8.75 -7.92 -5.29
N ILE A 31 9.44 -8.89 -4.66
CA ILE A 31 8.86 -9.72 -3.59
C ILE A 31 8.46 -8.85 -2.39
N THR A 32 9.28 -7.88 -1.99
CA THR A 32 8.96 -7.03 -0.83
C THR A 32 7.83 -6.05 -1.12
N ILE A 33 7.74 -5.52 -2.35
CA ILE A 33 6.59 -4.72 -2.80
C ILE A 33 5.32 -5.58 -2.81
N PHE A 34 5.42 -6.83 -3.28
CA PHE A 34 4.29 -7.77 -3.24
C PHE A 34 3.84 -8.02 -1.81
N MET A 35 4.75 -8.34 -0.89
CA MET A 35 4.44 -8.50 0.53
C MET A 35 3.73 -7.27 1.10
N PHE A 36 4.26 -6.06 0.85
CA PHE A 36 3.63 -4.81 1.28
C PHE A 36 2.20 -4.65 0.75
N SER A 37 1.98 -4.96 -0.53
CA SER A 37 0.68 -4.79 -1.19
C SER A 37 -0.43 -5.64 -0.58
N TYR A 38 -0.09 -6.76 0.06
CA TYR A 38 -1.04 -7.66 0.72
C TYR A 38 -1.02 -7.54 2.25
N ILE A 39 -0.41 -6.49 2.81
CA ILE A 39 -0.53 -6.20 4.24
C ILE A 39 -1.96 -5.75 4.53
N SER A 40 -2.73 -6.65 5.12
CA SER A 40 -4.12 -6.42 5.56
C SER A 40 -4.35 -6.92 6.99
N GLN A 41 -3.38 -7.64 7.55
CA GLN A 41 -3.42 -8.26 8.87
C GLN A 41 -3.57 -7.22 9.99
N VAL A 42 -3.02 -6.01 9.80
CA VAL A 42 -3.11 -4.91 10.76
C VAL A 42 -4.55 -4.50 11.06
N ASN A 43 -5.45 -4.63 10.08
CA ASN A 43 -6.85 -4.25 10.21
C ASN A 43 -7.75 -5.46 10.52
N ALA A 44 -7.19 -6.68 10.60
CA ALA A 44 -7.98 -7.89 10.74
C ALA A 44 -8.82 -7.91 12.03
N PHE A 45 -8.29 -7.36 13.12
CA PHE A 45 -9.00 -7.27 14.41
C PHE A 45 -10.14 -6.24 14.38
N GLU A 46 -9.94 -5.08 13.75
CA GLU A 46 -11.00 -4.08 13.59
C GLU A 46 -12.15 -4.64 12.74
N VAL A 47 -11.81 -5.26 11.61
CA VAL A 47 -12.78 -5.93 10.73
C VAL A 47 -13.50 -7.08 11.45
N TYR A 48 -12.81 -7.82 12.32
CA TYR A 48 -13.43 -8.86 13.12
C TYR A 48 -14.45 -8.30 14.11
N ASN A 49 -14.14 -7.21 14.79
CA ASN A 49 -15.02 -6.58 15.77
C ASN A 49 -16.26 -5.94 15.14
N GLU A 50 -16.14 -5.43 13.91
CA GLU A 50 -17.26 -4.84 13.16
C GLU A 50 -18.14 -5.89 12.45
N MET A 51 -17.69 -7.15 12.37
CA MET A 51 -18.40 -8.20 11.66
C MET A 51 -19.69 -8.64 12.38
N TYR A 52 -20.79 -8.74 11.63
CA TYR A 52 -22.03 -9.31 12.15
C TYR A 52 -21.87 -10.81 12.45
N LYS A 53 -21.99 -11.18 13.74
CA LYS A 53 -21.74 -12.53 14.27
C LYS A 53 -20.32 -12.99 13.95
N PRO A 54 -19.32 -12.45 14.67
CA PRO A 54 -17.91 -12.67 14.35
C PRO A 54 -17.52 -14.12 14.61
N SER A 55 -16.84 -14.73 13.63
CA SER A 55 -16.21 -16.04 13.81
C SER A 55 -14.94 -16.13 12.96
N PRO A 56 -13.91 -16.87 13.41
CA PRO A 56 -12.65 -16.97 12.69
C PRO A 56 -12.84 -17.46 11.24
N LEU A 57 -13.71 -18.45 11.05
CA LEU A 57 -14.01 -19.00 9.71
C LEU A 57 -14.66 -17.96 8.78
N ARG A 58 -15.53 -17.09 9.31
CA ARG A 58 -16.17 -16.02 8.52
C ARG A 58 -15.19 -14.92 8.16
N LEU A 59 -14.31 -14.55 9.09
CA LEU A 59 -13.22 -13.61 8.81
C LEU A 59 -12.31 -14.16 7.72
N THR A 60 -11.86 -15.42 7.81
CA THR A 60 -11.00 -16.03 6.80
C THR A 60 -11.67 -16.10 5.44
N LYS A 61 -12.96 -16.45 5.36
CA LYS A 61 -13.72 -16.46 4.10
C LYS A 61 -13.85 -15.06 3.49
N GLY A 62 -14.20 -14.06 4.30
CA GLY A 62 -14.30 -12.66 3.85
C GLY A 62 -12.95 -12.12 3.38
N ALA A 63 -11.89 -12.36 4.15
CA ALA A 63 -10.53 -11.98 3.79
C ALA A 63 -10.05 -12.67 2.52
N ALA A 64 -10.34 -13.97 2.34
CA ALA A 64 -9.97 -14.70 1.13
C ALA A 64 -10.63 -14.10 -0.12
N ILE A 65 -11.93 -13.78 -0.06
CA ILE A 65 -12.64 -13.12 -1.17
C ILE A 65 -12.04 -11.74 -1.45
N GLY A 66 -11.78 -10.95 -0.41
CA GLY A 66 -11.17 -9.62 -0.53
C GLY A 66 -9.78 -9.67 -1.17
N VAL A 67 -8.92 -10.58 -0.71
CA VAL A 67 -7.57 -10.78 -1.24
C VAL A 67 -7.61 -11.26 -2.70
N LEU A 68 -8.53 -12.19 -3.05
CA LEU A 68 -8.70 -12.63 -4.44
C LEU A 68 -9.13 -11.50 -5.37
N LEU A 69 -10.05 -10.64 -4.91
CA LEU A 69 -10.47 -9.46 -5.66
C LEU A 69 -9.31 -8.47 -5.84
N CYS A 70 -8.57 -8.18 -4.77
CA CYS A 70 -7.37 -7.34 -4.83
C CYS A 70 -6.32 -7.93 -5.77
N ALA A 71 -6.12 -9.25 -5.76
CA ALA A 71 -5.19 -9.93 -6.64
C ALA A 71 -5.57 -9.74 -8.11
N ALA A 72 -6.85 -9.95 -8.47
CA ALA A 72 -7.33 -9.69 -9.82
C ALA A 72 -7.09 -8.23 -10.24
N LEU A 73 -7.45 -7.27 -9.39
CA LEU A 73 -7.27 -5.84 -9.66
C LEU A 73 -5.80 -5.45 -9.82
N TYR A 74 -4.91 -5.94 -8.95
CA TYR A 74 -3.48 -5.68 -9.02
C TYR A 74 -2.84 -6.33 -10.24
N THR A 75 -3.24 -7.55 -10.59
CA THR A 75 -2.79 -8.22 -11.82
C THR A 75 -3.20 -7.43 -13.05
N PHE A 76 -4.46 -7.00 -13.17
CA PHE A 76 -4.89 -6.19 -14.32
C PHE A 76 -4.19 -4.83 -14.36
N ALA A 77 -4.13 -4.11 -13.24
CA ALA A 77 -3.46 -2.80 -13.18
C ALA A 77 -1.96 -2.91 -13.52
N GLY A 78 -1.28 -3.95 -13.01
CA GLY A 78 0.13 -4.22 -13.28
C GLY A 78 0.39 -4.61 -14.72
N LEU A 79 -0.39 -5.55 -15.28
CA LEU A 79 -0.25 -6.01 -16.66
C LEU A 79 -0.47 -4.88 -17.67
N PHE A 80 -1.60 -4.17 -17.58
CA PHE A 80 -1.89 -3.07 -18.51
C PHE A 80 -0.96 -1.88 -18.31
N GLY A 81 -0.54 -1.61 -17.07
CA GLY A 81 0.47 -0.58 -16.80
C GLY A 81 1.84 -0.93 -17.39
N TYR A 82 2.22 -2.20 -17.37
CA TYR A 82 3.47 -2.67 -17.97
C TYR A 82 3.39 -2.74 -19.50
N PHE A 83 2.25 -3.11 -20.09
CA PHE A 83 2.09 -3.11 -21.56
C PHE A 83 2.16 -1.73 -22.19
N ASP A 84 1.75 -0.66 -21.50
CA ASP A 84 1.86 0.70 -22.02
C ASP A 84 3.32 1.17 -22.18
N PHE A 85 4.12 1.00 -21.13
CA PHE A 85 5.43 1.65 -21.03
C PHE A 85 6.62 0.69 -21.04
N GLY A 86 6.39 -0.61 -20.82
CA GLY A 86 7.42 -1.64 -20.83
C GLY A 86 8.55 -1.34 -19.84
N PRO A 87 9.83 -1.49 -20.25
CA PRO A 87 10.99 -1.23 -19.38
C PRO A 87 11.13 0.22 -18.89
N ALA A 88 10.39 1.18 -19.47
CA ALA A 88 10.46 2.59 -19.09
C ALA A 88 9.73 2.90 -17.76
N VAL A 89 9.01 1.93 -17.19
CA VAL A 89 8.39 2.08 -15.86
C VAL A 89 9.46 1.97 -14.78
N VAL A 90 10.03 3.11 -14.38
CA VAL A 90 10.99 3.19 -13.28
C VAL A 90 10.32 3.81 -12.05
N GLY A 91 10.19 3.04 -10.97
CA GLY A 91 9.56 3.52 -9.75
C GLY A 91 8.03 3.43 -9.82
N SER A 92 7.38 4.60 -9.93
CA SER A 92 5.92 4.71 -10.01
C SER A 92 5.47 4.82 -11.46
N SER A 93 4.58 3.93 -11.91
CA SER A 93 3.99 3.96 -13.26
C SER A 93 3.22 5.25 -13.53
N LEU A 94 2.74 5.92 -12.47
CA LEU A 94 2.11 7.23 -12.57
C LEU A 94 3.07 8.26 -13.17
N ASN A 95 4.36 8.27 -12.81
CA ASN A 95 5.27 9.32 -13.30
C ASN A 95 5.45 9.33 -14.83
N THR A 96 5.08 8.24 -15.51
CA THR A 96 5.17 8.12 -16.97
C THR A 96 3.92 8.64 -17.69
N TYR A 97 2.78 8.80 -17.00
CA TYR A 97 1.56 9.35 -17.59
C TYR A 97 1.55 10.87 -17.57
N ASN A 98 1.04 11.49 -18.65
CA ASN A 98 0.87 12.94 -18.72
C ASN A 98 -0.61 13.33 -18.47
N PRO A 99 -0.96 13.86 -17.28
CA PRO A 99 -2.35 14.17 -16.94
C PRO A 99 -2.94 15.35 -17.71
N ILE A 100 -2.12 16.19 -18.35
CA ILE A 100 -2.59 17.35 -19.13
C ILE A 100 -3.05 16.93 -20.52
N LYS A 101 -2.39 15.93 -21.11
CA LYS A 101 -2.74 15.42 -22.45
C LYS A 101 -3.99 14.52 -22.42
N GLU A 102 -4.30 13.93 -21.28
CA GLU A 102 -5.35 12.91 -21.15
C GLU A 102 -6.28 13.19 -19.96
N PRO A 103 -7.49 13.72 -20.20
CA PRO A 103 -8.38 14.15 -19.13
C PRO A 103 -8.86 12.99 -18.24
N LEU A 104 -9.02 11.79 -18.81
CA LEU A 104 -9.36 10.57 -18.06
C LEU A 104 -8.27 10.21 -17.03
N MET A 105 -7.00 10.40 -17.39
CA MET A 105 -5.90 10.20 -16.47
C MET A 105 -5.88 11.32 -15.41
N GLY A 106 -6.14 12.57 -15.80
CA GLY A 106 -6.29 13.68 -14.85
C GLY A 106 -7.32 13.42 -13.75
N VAL A 107 -8.49 12.87 -14.09
CA VAL A 107 -9.52 12.48 -13.10
C VAL A 107 -9.03 11.37 -12.18
N ALA A 108 -8.34 10.36 -12.74
CA ALA A 108 -7.76 9.28 -11.93
C ALA A 108 -6.70 9.80 -10.94
N TYR A 109 -5.92 10.81 -11.33
CA TYR A 109 -4.97 11.48 -10.44
C TYR A 109 -5.65 12.22 -9.32
N ALA A 110 -6.71 13.00 -9.61
CA ALA A 110 -7.46 13.70 -8.57
C ALA A 110 -8.04 12.70 -7.55
N GLY A 111 -8.61 11.58 -8.02
CA GLY A 111 -9.09 10.51 -7.16
C GLY A 111 -7.96 9.86 -6.33
N LEU A 112 -6.80 9.62 -6.93
CA LEU A 112 -5.64 9.08 -6.22
C LEU A 112 -5.12 10.05 -5.15
N MET A 113 -5.06 11.34 -5.43
CA MET A 113 -4.64 12.37 -4.46
C MET A 113 -5.60 12.39 -3.28
N MET A 114 -6.92 12.43 -3.54
CA MET A 114 -7.92 12.35 -2.48
C MET A 114 -7.79 11.08 -1.66
N LYS A 115 -7.62 9.92 -2.30
CA LYS A 115 -7.42 8.63 -1.63
C LYS A 115 -6.19 8.63 -0.73
N ILE A 116 -5.07 9.19 -1.18
CA ILE A 116 -3.84 9.29 -0.38
C ILE A 116 -4.05 10.19 0.83
N CYS A 117 -4.71 11.35 0.66
CA CYS A 117 -5.01 12.26 1.78
C CYS A 117 -5.88 11.58 2.84
N VAL A 118 -6.96 10.91 2.44
CA VAL A 118 -7.85 10.21 3.36
C VAL A 118 -7.13 9.02 4.03
N ALA A 119 -6.38 8.24 3.26
CA ALA A 119 -5.61 7.13 3.80
C ALA A 119 -4.58 7.60 4.83
N TYR A 120 -3.91 8.72 4.58
CA TYR A 120 -2.97 9.31 5.54
C TYR A 120 -3.67 9.70 6.85
N ALA A 121 -4.81 10.39 6.76
CA ALA A 121 -5.59 10.78 7.93
C ALA A 121 -6.04 9.57 8.77
N LEU A 122 -6.53 8.50 8.11
CA LEU A 122 -6.96 7.29 8.77
C LEU A 122 -5.79 6.54 9.43
N ASN A 123 -4.64 6.43 8.76
CA ASN A 123 -3.46 5.75 9.31
C ASN A 123 -2.83 6.51 10.49
N MET A 124 -3.07 7.82 10.61
CA MET A 124 -2.53 8.59 11.74
C MET A 124 -3.16 8.20 13.08
N ILE A 125 -4.39 7.66 13.07
CA ILE A 125 -5.11 7.23 14.28
C ILE A 125 -4.39 6.04 14.98
N PRO A 126 -4.19 4.87 14.33
CA PRO A 126 -3.53 3.75 14.98
C PRO A 126 -2.08 4.04 15.35
N VAL A 127 -1.36 4.85 14.56
CA VAL A 127 0.01 5.24 14.89
C VAL A 127 0.05 6.08 16.17
N ARG A 128 -0.91 6.99 16.35
CA ARG A 128 -1.03 7.78 17.58
C ARG A 128 -1.28 6.87 18.79
N GLU A 129 -2.24 5.94 18.70
CA GLU A 129 -2.53 5.01 19.80
C GLU A 129 -1.33 4.10 20.11
N ALA A 130 -0.58 3.65 19.10
CA ALA A 130 0.65 2.88 19.29
C ALA A 130 1.72 3.69 20.06
N ILE A 131 1.87 4.98 19.76
CA ILE A 131 2.81 5.85 20.48
C ILE A 131 2.39 6.03 21.94
N TYR A 132 1.10 6.25 22.21
CA TYR A 132 0.60 6.37 23.59
C TYR A 132 0.80 5.08 24.38
N HIS A 133 0.58 3.94 23.73
CA HIS A 133 0.82 2.63 24.35
C HIS A 133 2.29 2.44 24.71
N ILE A 134 3.23 2.77 23.81
CA ILE A 134 4.68 2.67 24.07
C ILE A 134 5.11 3.64 25.19
N ALA A 135 4.56 4.85 25.20
CA ALA A 135 4.85 5.84 26.23
C ALA A 135 4.22 5.53 27.60
N SER A 136 3.44 4.43 27.72
CA SER A 136 2.66 4.08 28.92
C SER A 136 1.73 5.21 29.38
N LEU A 137 1.31 6.08 28.45
CA LEU A 137 0.40 7.18 28.71
C LEU A 137 -1.03 6.74 28.38
N GLN A 138 -1.95 6.92 29.32
CA GLN A 138 -3.34 6.57 29.12
C GLN A 138 -3.99 7.60 28.17
N SER A 139 -4.45 7.16 26.98
CA SER A 139 -5.01 8.04 25.94
C SER A 139 -6.16 8.93 26.44
N TYR A 140 -6.84 8.53 27.52
CA TYR A 140 -7.99 9.23 28.10
C TYR A 140 -7.61 10.45 28.97
N THR A 141 -6.36 10.57 29.42
CA THR A 141 -5.92 11.66 30.31
C THR A 141 -5.12 12.75 29.60
N LEU A 142 -4.90 12.61 28.29
CA LEU A 142 -4.08 13.53 27.52
C LEU A 142 -4.89 14.74 27.05
N GLU A 143 -4.39 15.92 27.42
CA GLU A 143 -4.93 17.20 27.01
C GLU A 143 -4.81 17.38 25.48
N TRP A 144 -5.82 18.01 24.86
CA TRP A 144 -5.92 18.17 23.41
C TRP A 144 -4.67 18.79 22.76
N TRP A 145 -3.97 19.69 23.46
CA TRP A 145 -2.77 20.36 22.94
C TRP A 145 -1.57 19.41 22.85
N LYS A 146 -1.44 18.43 23.76
CA LYS A 146 -0.39 17.40 23.70
C LYS A 146 -0.62 16.48 22.51
N ASN A 147 -1.88 16.16 22.23
CA ASN A 147 -2.27 15.37 21.07
C ASN A 147 -2.03 16.13 19.77
N ALA A 148 -2.38 17.42 19.73
CA ALA A 148 -2.10 18.30 18.60
C ALA A 148 -0.59 18.43 18.33
N LEU A 149 0.22 18.56 19.38
CA LEU A 149 1.68 18.62 19.28
C LEU A 149 2.24 17.31 18.68
N LEU A 150 1.82 16.16 19.20
CA LEU A 150 2.29 14.86 18.70
C LEU A 150 1.93 14.65 17.22
N CYS A 151 0.67 14.92 16.85
CA CYS A 151 0.21 14.83 15.47
C CYS A 151 0.99 15.78 14.54
N THR A 152 1.30 16.99 15.02
CA THR A 152 2.09 17.96 14.24
C THR A 152 3.52 17.46 14.03
N ILE A 153 4.16 16.92 15.07
CA ILE A 153 5.51 16.33 14.96
C ILE A 153 5.51 15.18 13.96
N MET A 154 4.53 14.28 14.02
CA MET A 154 4.40 13.16 13.09
C MET A 154 4.21 13.63 11.64
N ALA A 155 3.39 14.67 11.44
CA ALA A 155 3.18 15.27 10.12
C ALA A 155 4.46 15.88 9.55
N ILE A 156 5.21 16.62 10.39
CA ILE A 156 6.51 17.21 10.00
C ILE A 156 7.51 16.11 9.63
N LEU A 157 7.62 15.05 10.44
CA LEU A 157 8.51 13.93 10.16
C LEU A 157 8.15 13.23 8.85
N THR A 158 6.86 13.03 8.58
CA THR A 158 6.38 12.45 7.31
C THR A 158 6.74 13.36 6.13
N LEU A 159 6.53 14.67 6.28
CA LEU A 159 6.85 15.66 5.24
C LEU A 159 8.35 15.68 4.91
N LEU A 160 9.20 15.69 5.94
CA LEU A 160 10.64 15.63 5.77
C LEU A 160 11.07 14.31 5.08
N GLY A 161 10.51 13.18 5.51
CA GLY A 161 10.76 11.88 4.86
C GLY A 161 10.39 11.88 3.38
N GLY A 162 9.24 12.47 3.03
CA GLY A 162 8.80 12.62 1.64
C GLY A 162 9.69 13.53 0.80
N LEU A 163 10.27 14.58 1.40
CA LEU A 163 11.18 15.50 0.71
C LEU A 163 12.55 14.87 0.44
N PHE A 164 13.08 14.09 1.39
CA PHE A 164 14.42 13.50 1.28
C PHE A 164 14.46 12.16 0.56
N ILE A 165 13.33 11.45 0.45
CA ILE A 165 13.29 10.13 -0.18
C ILE A 165 12.54 10.18 -1.52
N PRO A 166 13.23 10.41 -2.65
CA PRO A 166 12.60 10.55 -3.96
C PRO A 166 12.16 9.22 -4.57
N LYS A 167 12.56 8.07 -3.99
CA LYS A 167 12.29 6.73 -4.53
C LYS A 167 11.27 5.96 -3.69
N LEU A 168 10.02 5.94 -4.18
CA LEU A 168 8.92 5.21 -3.56
C LEU A 168 9.24 3.72 -3.34
N ASN A 169 9.80 3.05 -4.34
CA ASN A 169 10.08 1.61 -4.29
C ASN A 169 11.08 1.22 -3.19
N THR A 170 11.98 2.14 -2.81
CA THR A 170 12.93 1.89 -1.71
C THR A 170 12.20 1.86 -0.38
N VAL A 171 11.28 2.82 -0.16
CA VAL A 171 10.48 2.89 1.08
C VAL A 171 9.52 1.71 1.18
N ILE A 172 8.76 1.44 0.10
CA ILE A 172 7.82 0.31 0.06
C ILE A 172 8.58 -1.01 0.22
N GLY A 173 9.71 -1.18 -0.45
CA GLY A 173 10.51 -2.40 -0.35
C GLY A 173 11.08 -2.63 1.05
N PHE A 174 11.51 -1.57 1.73
CA PHE A 174 12.00 -1.66 3.10
C PHE A 174 10.89 -1.99 4.10
N ILE A 175 9.77 -1.25 4.05
CA ILE A 175 8.62 -1.47 4.95
C ILE A 175 7.99 -2.84 4.71
N GLY A 176 7.83 -3.23 3.44
CA GLY A 176 7.30 -4.53 3.06
C GLY A 176 8.18 -5.69 3.53
N GLY A 177 9.50 -5.58 3.35
CA GLY A 177 10.44 -6.59 3.81
C GLY A 177 10.52 -6.69 5.34
N PHE A 178 10.58 -5.55 6.03
CA PHE A 178 10.67 -5.51 7.49
C PHE A 178 9.30 -5.75 8.13
N ALA A 179 8.43 -4.74 8.14
CA ALA A 179 7.14 -4.82 8.84
C ALA A 179 6.24 -5.91 8.26
N GLY A 180 6.18 -6.04 6.93
CA GLY A 180 5.42 -7.11 6.27
C GLY A 180 5.91 -8.50 6.63
N GLY A 181 7.23 -8.72 6.71
CA GLY A 181 7.81 -9.99 7.12
C GLY A 181 7.46 -10.38 8.55
N PHE A 182 7.58 -9.44 9.49
CA PHE A 182 7.23 -9.68 10.89
C PHE A 182 5.74 -10.01 11.06
N ILE A 183 4.86 -9.18 10.51
CA ILE A 183 3.39 -9.29 10.70
C ILE A 183 2.81 -10.48 9.94
N ALA A 184 3.28 -10.75 8.72
CA ALA A 184 2.70 -11.83 7.91
C ALA A 184 3.21 -13.22 8.30
N PHE A 185 4.47 -13.36 8.72
CA PHE A 185 5.09 -14.68 8.90
C PHE A 185 5.54 -14.95 10.34
N ILE A 186 6.21 -13.99 10.99
CA ILE A 186 6.84 -14.24 12.30
C ILE A 186 5.79 -14.25 13.42
N PHE A 187 4.97 -13.20 13.51
CA PHE A 187 3.99 -13.09 14.60
C PHE A 187 2.97 -14.23 14.63
N PRO A 188 2.34 -14.64 13.51
CA PRO A 188 1.41 -15.77 13.51
C PRO A 188 2.08 -17.09 13.93
N ALA A 189 3.31 -17.33 13.48
CA ALA A 189 4.05 -18.55 13.83
C ALA A 189 4.38 -18.59 15.33
N LEU A 190 4.80 -17.46 15.91
CA LEU A 190 5.05 -17.35 17.35
C LEU A 190 3.76 -17.54 18.15
N LEU A 191 2.66 -16.91 17.74
CA LEU A 191 1.37 -17.05 18.43
C LEU A 191 0.88 -18.50 18.42
N TYR A 192 1.04 -19.22 17.31
CA TYR A 192 0.66 -20.65 17.23
C TYR A 192 1.57 -21.55 18.07
N MET A 193 2.85 -21.23 18.19
CA MET A 193 3.80 -22.03 18.98
C MET A 193 3.59 -21.88 20.49
N TYR A 194 3.08 -20.74 20.96
CA TYR A 194 2.89 -20.41 22.37
C TYR A 194 1.42 -20.37 22.83
N SER A 195 0.47 -20.73 21.96
CA SER A 195 -0.96 -20.92 22.31
C SER A 195 -1.27 -22.34 22.73
#